data_AF-A0A8T0LT80-F1
#
_entry.id   AF-A0A8T0LT80-F1
#
_cell.length_a   1.000
_cell.length_b   1.000
_cell.length_c   1.000
_cell.angle_alpha   90.00
_cell.angle_beta   90.00
_cell.angle_gamma   90.00
#
_symmetry.space_group_name_H-M   'P 1'
#
loop_
_entity.id
_entity.type
_entity.pdbx_description
1 polymer ?
#
loop_
_entity_poly.entity_id
_entity_poly.type
_entity_poly.pdbx_seq_one_letter_code
_entity_poly.pdbx_strand_id
1 'polypeptide(L)'
;MVSVTSFTSGNNQKAVIDSPLQALLGSAGVLPTTCKHDGLTSAHQLAKLTNALLYGVINSIRTIPTMYGYALIIFSHPAFTDYTPALSKLVVFSSAVHQVIFTLLSSLPFAIGQVQDAGLIFLSTMATSICNSLGEDVSTEAKVATTVVTIGIATASLGVCLVVMGRLKLAAFASYLPMPVIGGYLAFIGLFCLYAGLALCTGHVVNDFTSMLKVLDNAHNVLLCLPGVVGGALLLLVSQQFRSPFALSTAIVVMPLFFFLV
;
A
#
# COMPACT_ATOMS: atom_id res chain seq x y z
N MET A 1 2.28 -8.67 10.45
CA MET A 1 1.39 -9.52 11.27
C MET A 1 -0.05 -9.07 11.03
N VAL A 2 -0.81 -9.83 10.24
CA VAL A 2 -2.24 -9.58 10.01
C VAL A 2 -3.00 -10.33 11.09
N SER A 3 -3.61 -9.60 12.02
CA SER A 3 -4.42 -10.18 13.10
C SER A 3 -5.79 -10.57 12.54
N VAL A 4 -5.96 -11.87 12.25
CA VAL A 4 -7.28 -12.49 12.03
C VAL A 4 -7.96 -12.56 13.40
N THR A 5 -8.97 -11.71 13.63
CA THR A 5 -9.79 -11.80 14.84
C THR A 5 -11.08 -12.53 14.48
N SER A 6 -11.17 -13.78 14.92
CA SER A 6 -12.35 -14.62 14.85
C SER A 6 -13.46 -14.05 15.75
N PHE A 7 -14.64 -13.85 15.17
CA PHE A 7 -15.85 -13.64 15.97
C PHE A 7 -16.37 -15.00 16.43
N THR A 8 -16.04 -15.37 17.67
CA THR A 8 -16.80 -16.37 18.44
C THR A 8 -17.32 -15.64 19.67
N SER A 9 -18.62 -15.31 19.65
CA SER A 9 -19.33 -14.93 20.87
C SER A 9 -20.50 -15.89 21.02
N GLY A 10 -20.29 -16.90 21.86
CA GLY A 10 -21.36 -17.77 22.32
C GLY A 10 -22.29 -16.98 23.22
N ASN A 11 -23.60 -17.14 23.01
CA ASN A 11 -24.59 -16.79 24.02
C ASN A 11 -25.36 -18.05 24.38
N ASN A 12 -25.21 -18.46 25.63
CA ASN A 12 -25.97 -19.53 26.27
C ASN A 12 -27.41 -19.05 26.48
N GLN A 13 -28.38 -19.72 25.86
CA GLN A 13 -29.75 -19.70 26.34
C GLN A 13 -30.35 -21.10 26.23
N LYS A 14 -30.66 -21.69 27.39
CA LYS A 14 -31.24 -23.02 27.55
C LYS A 14 -32.74 -23.02 27.17
N ALA A 15 -33.08 -24.04 26.38
CA ALA A 15 -34.29 -24.88 26.39
C ALA A 15 -35.68 -24.25 26.24
N VAL A 16 -36.36 -24.56 25.12
CA VAL A 16 -37.69 -25.21 25.10
C VAL A 16 -37.72 -26.16 23.89
N ILE A 17 -38.05 -27.42 24.13
CA ILE A 17 -38.29 -28.45 23.10
C ILE A 17 -39.75 -28.30 22.70
N ASP A 18 -40.01 -27.82 21.48
CA ASP A 18 -41.32 -27.96 20.85
C ASP A 18 -41.14 -28.49 19.42
N SER A 19 -41.88 -29.56 19.15
CA SER A 19 -41.80 -30.39 17.94
C SER A 19 -42.22 -29.61 16.67
N PRO A 20 -41.53 -29.76 15.53
CA PRO A 20 -41.78 -28.97 14.32
C PRO A 20 -43.08 -29.31 13.55
N LEU A 21 -43.92 -30.21 14.06
CA LEU A 21 -45.05 -30.76 13.28
C LEU A 21 -46.41 -30.07 13.55
N GLN A 22 -46.54 -29.26 14.61
CA GLN A 22 -47.82 -28.67 15.01
C GLN A 22 -48.07 -27.26 14.43
N ALA A 23 -47.04 -26.58 13.91
CA ALA A 23 -47.14 -25.22 13.38
C ALA A 23 -47.58 -25.15 11.90
N LEU A 24 -47.70 -26.29 11.21
CA LEU A 24 -47.91 -26.36 9.76
C LEU A 24 -49.38 -26.53 9.31
N LEU A 25 -50.36 -26.54 10.22
CA LEU A 25 -51.77 -26.81 9.89
C LEU A 25 -52.77 -25.74 10.37
N GLY A 26 -52.30 -24.55 10.75
CA GLY A 26 -53.11 -23.61 11.53
C GLY A 26 -53.30 -22.19 10.99
N SER A 27 -53.13 -21.88 9.70
CA SER A 27 -53.58 -20.58 9.16
C SER A 27 -53.64 -20.53 7.63
N ALA A 28 -54.67 -21.12 7.04
CA ALA A 28 -55.16 -20.71 5.74
C ALA A 28 -56.01 -19.44 5.93
N GLY A 29 -55.48 -18.27 5.61
CA GLY A 29 -56.25 -17.03 5.67
C GLY A 29 -55.41 -15.75 5.67
N VAL A 30 -55.61 -14.96 4.61
CA VAL A 30 -55.23 -13.55 4.44
C VAL A 30 -53.75 -13.27 4.11
N LEU A 31 -53.53 -13.03 2.82
CA LEU A 31 -52.38 -12.37 2.23
C LEU A 31 -52.31 -10.90 2.74
N PRO A 32 -51.21 -10.45 3.36
CA PRO A 32 -50.93 -9.02 3.43
C PRO A 32 -50.18 -8.60 2.17
N THR A 33 -50.92 -8.08 1.20
CA THR A 33 -50.40 -7.12 0.23
C THR A 33 -50.04 -5.83 0.95
N THR A 34 -48.75 -5.55 1.15
CA THR A 34 -48.20 -4.18 0.99
C THR A 34 -46.67 -4.18 1.00
N CYS A 35 -46.11 -3.61 -0.07
CA CYS A 35 -44.70 -3.31 -0.27
C CYS A 35 -44.06 -2.60 0.93
N LYS A 36 -43.07 -3.24 1.55
CA LYS A 36 -42.03 -2.59 2.37
C LYS A 36 -40.62 -3.14 2.10
N HIS A 37 -40.44 -3.84 0.98
CA HIS A 37 -39.20 -4.55 0.66
C HIS A 37 -38.21 -3.70 -0.18
N ASP A 38 -38.69 -2.67 -0.88
CA ASP A 38 -37.86 -1.80 -1.74
C ASP A 38 -37.10 -0.71 -0.95
N GLY A 39 -37.68 -0.21 0.15
CA GLY A 39 -37.05 0.81 0.98
C GLY A 39 -35.86 0.30 1.80
N LEU A 40 -35.95 -0.94 2.30
CA LEU A 40 -34.91 -1.55 3.13
C LEU A 40 -33.70 -2.02 2.30
N THR A 41 -33.95 -2.49 1.07
CA THR A 41 -32.90 -2.86 0.12
C THR A 41 -32.20 -1.63 -0.44
N SER A 42 -32.92 -0.56 -0.78
CA SER A 42 -32.32 0.71 -1.23
C SER A 42 -31.44 1.37 -0.16
N ALA A 43 -31.90 1.43 1.10
CA ALA A 43 -31.10 1.96 2.21
C ALA A 43 -29.82 1.14 2.47
N HIS A 44 -29.89 -0.19 2.36
CA HIS A 44 -28.73 -1.07 2.51
C HIS A 44 -27.72 -0.90 1.35
N GLN A 45 -28.20 -0.75 0.10
CA GLN A 45 -27.31 -0.47 -1.05
C GLN A 45 -26.65 0.91 -0.93
N LEU A 46 -27.39 1.92 -0.47
CA LEU A 46 -26.84 3.25 -0.21
C LEU A 46 -25.75 3.20 0.86
N ALA A 47 -25.99 2.54 2.00
CA ALA A 47 -24.98 2.38 3.05
C ALA A 47 -23.72 1.65 2.55
N LYS A 48 -23.88 0.62 1.71
CA LYS A 48 -22.77 -0.10 1.09
C LYS A 48 -21.97 0.79 0.14
N LEU A 49 -22.65 1.58 -0.70
CA LEU A 49 -22.02 2.54 -1.60
C LEU A 49 -21.27 3.63 -0.81
N THR A 50 -21.89 4.19 0.23
CA THR A 50 -21.27 5.18 1.10
C THR A 50 -20.00 4.63 1.73
N ASN A 51 -20.04 3.41 2.28
CA ASN A 51 -18.86 2.77 2.86
C ASN A 51 -17.77 2.54 1.80
N ALA A 52 -18.12 2.06 0.60
CA ALA A 52 -17.15 1.86 -0.48
C ALA A 52 -16.47 3.17 -0.90
N LEU A 53 -17.24 4.26 -1.03
CA LEU A 53 -16.72 5.60 -1.33
C LEU A 53 -15.80 6.10 -0.22
N LEU A 54 -16.20 5.94 1.06
CA LEU A 54 -15.38 6.33 2.20
C LEU A 54 -14.03 5.59 2.20
N TYR A 55 -14.03 4.26 2.06
CA TYR A 55 -12.78 3.49 1.98
C TYR A 55 -11.94 3.86 0.75
N GLY A 56 -12.58 4.15 -0.39
CA GLY A 56 -11.90 4.65 -1.57
C GLY A 56 -11.16 5.96 -1.30
N VAL A 57 -11.84 6.94 -0.70
CA VAL A 57 -11.24 8.24 -0.34
C VAL A 57 -10.11 8.08 0.67
N ILE A 58 -10.31 7.31 1.74
CA ILE A 58 -9.28 7.02 2.75
C ILE A 58 -8.03 6.44 2.09
N ASN A 59 -8.21 5.49 1.16
CA ASN A 59 -7.11 4.86 0.45
C ASN A 59 -6.41 5.85 -0.49
N SER A 60 -7.15 6.62 -1.29
CA SER A 60 -6.59 7.63 -2.19
C SER A 60 -5.76 8.69 -1.43
N ILE A 61 -6.22 9.16 -0.27
CA ILE A 61 -5.48 10.11 0.58
C ILE A 61 -4.11 9.55 0.97
N ARG A 62 -4.02 8.24 1.26
CA ARG A 62 -2.77 7.58 1.65
C ARG A 62 -1.87 7.30 0.44
N THR A 63 -2.47 6.87 -0.66
CA THR A 63 -1.73 6.45 -1.86
C THR A 63 -0.95 7.60 -2.48
N ILE A 64 -1.50 8.82 -2.54
CA ILE A 64 -0.84 9.97 -3.19
C ILE A 64 0.55 10.28 -2.59
N PRO A 65 0.70 10.59 -1.29
CA PRO A 65 2.01 10.87 -0.71
C PRO A 65 2.93 9.64 -0.74
N THR A 66 2.37 8.44 -0.62
CA THR A 66 3.13 7.18 -0.71
C THR A 66 3.75 7.01 -2.11
N MET A 67 3.00 7.24 -3.18
CA MET A 67 3.51 7.12 -4.55
C MET A 67 4.56 8.19 -4.86
N TYR A 68 4.42 9.39 -4.30
CA TYR A 68 5.44 10.42 -4.42
C TYR A 68 6.76 9.99 -3.73
N GLY A 69 6.67 9.47 -2.51
CA GLY A 69 7.82 8.89 -1.81
C GLY A 69 8.46 7.74 -2.60
N TYR A 70 7.65 6.86 -3.18
CA TYR A 70 8.14 5.75 -4.01
C TYR A 70 8.87 6.23 -5.25
N ALA A 71 8.39 7.28 -5.92
CA ALA A 71 9.08 7.87 -7.07
C ALA A 71 10.47 8.38 -6.69
N LEU A 72 10.59 9.08 -5.56
CA LEU A 72 11.87 9.58 -5.06
C LEU A 72 12.83 8.45 -4.66
N ILE A 73 12.32 7.31 -4.19
CA ILE A 73 13.12 6.13 -3.87
C ILE A 73 13.60 5.42 -5.14
N ILE A 74 12.72 5.24 -6.12
CA ILE A 74 13.06 4.58 -7.40
C ILE A 74 14.09 5.42 -8.16
N PHE A 75 13.90 6.73 -8.22
CA PHE A 75 14.72 7.67 -8.98
C PHE A 75 15.62 8.51 -8.07
N SER A 76 16.28 7.86 -7.11
CA SER A 76 17.16 8.53 -6.13
C SER A 76 18.51 8.97 -6.71
N HIS A 77 18.88 8.50 -7.91
CA HIS A 77 20.14 8.85 -8.55
C HIS A 77 20.15 10.32 -9.01
N PRO A 78 21.25 11.09 -8.81
CA PRO A 78 21.31 12.52 -9.12
C PRO A 78 20.94 12.90 -10.56
N ALA A 79 21.19 12.00 -11.52
CA ALA A 79 20.83 12.19 -12.93
C ALA A 79 19.32 12.39 -13.17
N PHE A 80 18.46 12.03 -12.22
CA PHE A 80 17.02 12.17 -12.32
C PHE A 80 16.46 13.47 -11.71
N THR A 81 17.29 14.26 -11.02
CA THR A 81 16.85 15.42 -10.22
C THR A 81 15.96 16.36 -11.03
N ASP A 82 16.38 16.76 -12.23
CA ASP A 82 15.64 17.68 -13.11
C ASP A 82 14.32 17.10 -13.64
N TYR A 83 14.23 15.77 -13.73
CA TYR A 83 13.06 15.05 -14.24
C TYR A 83 12.14 14.51 -13.14
N THR A 84 12.49 14.74 -11.87
CA THR A 84 11.74 14.25 -10.69
C THR A 84 10.23 14.57 -10.76
N PRO A 85 9.78 15.77 -11.17
CA PRO A 85 8.35 16.07 -11.30
C PRO A 85 7.65 15.23 -12.36
N ALA A 86 8.30 15.00 -13.51
CA ALA A 86 7.74 14.20 -14.60
C ALA A 86 7.70 12.71 -14.23
N LEU A 87 8.77 12.20 -13.61
CA LEU A 87 8.87 10.81 -13.14
C LEU A 87 7.86 10.52 -12.01
N SER A 88 7.65 11.46 -11.10
CA SER A 88 6.64 11.35 -10.04
C SER A 88 5.23 11.24 -10.62
N LYS A 89 4.90 12.07 -11.63
CA LYS A 89 3.61 11.97 -12.34
C LYS A 89 3.45 10.60 -13.02
N LEU A 90 4.52 10.09 -13.63
CA LEU A 90 4.51 8.77 -14.27
C LEU A 90 4.24 7.66 -13.25
N VAL A 91 4.89 7.66 -12.08
CA VAL A 91 4.68 6.64 -11.04
C VAL A 91 3.27 6.71 -10.46
N VAL A 92 2.76 7.91 -10.19
CA VAL A 92 1.37 8.09 -9.71
C VAL A 92 0.37 7.60 -10.75
N PHE A 93 0.57 7.94 -12.03
CA PHE A 93 -0.28 7.47 -13.12
C PHE A 93 -0.21 5.94 -13.27
N SER A 94 0.98 5.36 -13.22
CA SER A 94 1.19 3.91 -13.28
C SER A 94 0.45 3.19 -12.14
N SER A 95 0.50 3.71 -10.92
CA SER A 95 -0.26 3.18 -9.78
C SER A 95 -1.76 3.26 -9.99
N ALA A 96 -2.26 4.36 -10.56
CA ALA A 96 -3.69 4.50 -10.85
C ALA A 96 -4.16 3.47 -11.89
N VAL A 97 -3.40 3.31 -12.99
CA VAL A 97 -3.68 2.30 -14.03
C VAL A 97 -3.65 0.89 -13.42
N HIS A 98 -2.64 0.57 -12.61
CA HIS A 98 -2.53 -0.71 -11.92
C HIS A 98 -3.75 -0.98 -11.05
N GLN A 99 -4.17 0.00 -10.23
CA GLN A 99 -5.31 -0.15 -9.32
C GLN A 99 -6.63 -0.34 -10.09
N VAL A 100 -6.83 0.36 -11.20
CA VAL A 100 -8.01 0.19 -12.06
C VAL A 100 -8.03 -1.21 -12.67
N ILE A 101 -6.93 -1.65 -13.27
CA ILE A 101 -6.83 -2.99 -13.88
C ILE A 101 -7.06 -4.08 -12.82
N PHE A 102 -6.43 -3.96 -11.65
CA PHE A 102 -6.62 -4.91 -10.55
C PHE A 102 -8.08 -4.93 -10.09
N THR A 103 -8.71 -3.76 -9.91
CA THR A 103 -10.11 -3.69 -9.46
C THR A 103 -11.07 -4.34 -10.46
N LEU A 104 -10.82 -4.19 -11.76
CA LEU A 104 -11.67 -4.76 -12.81
C LEU A 104 -11.46 -6.27 -13.02
N LEU A 105 -10.23 -6.76 -12.87
CA LEU A 105 -9.86 -8.15 -13.20
C LEU A 105 -9.72 -9.07 -11.99
N SER A 106 -9.63 -8.53 -10.77
CA SER A 106 -9.42 -9.32 -9.56
C SER A 106 -10.68 -10.09 -9.14
N SER A 107 -10.48 -11.33 -8.72
CA SER A 107 -11.50 -12.19 -8.12
C SER A 107 -11.58 -12.06 -6.59
N LEU A 108 -10.75 -11.20 -5.99
CA LEU A 108 -10.64 -11.02 -4.53
C LEU A 108 -11.46 -9.80 -4.08
N PRO A 109 -12.68 -9.98 -3.52
CA PRO A 109 -13.62 -8.88 -3.24
C PRO A 109 -13.20 -7.96 -2.10
N PHE A 110 -12.17 -8.32 -1.34
CA PHE A 110 -11.63 -7.55 -0.21
C PHE A 110 -10.22 -7.02 -0.47
N ALA A 111 -9.59 -7.37 -1.60
CA ALA A 111 -8.21 -7.00 -1.87
C ALA A 111 -8.14 -5.62 -2.55
N ILE A 112 -7.15 -4.83 -2.14
CA ILE A 112 -6.83 -3.55 -2.79
C ILE A 112 -5.51 -3.74 -3.53
N GLY A 113 -5.54 -3.56 -4.85
CA GLY A 113 -4.33 -3.55 -5.68
C GLY A 113 -3.56 -2.26 -5.43
N GLN A 114 -2.45 -2.34 -4.71
CA GLN A 114 -1.54 -1.23 -4.44
C GLN A 114 -0.10 -1.63 -4.76
N VAL A 115 0.72 -0.65 -5.10
CA VAL A 115 2.17 -0.83 -5.26
C VAL A 115 2.80 -1.14 -3.91
N GLN A 116 3.64 -2.16 -3.85
CA GLN A 116 4.33 -2.59 -2.63
C GLN A 116 5.71 -1.95 -2.52
N ASP A 117 6.09 -1.61 -1.29
CA ASP A 117 7.39 -1.07 -0.89
C ASP A 117 8.56 -2.03 -1.17
N ALA A 118 8.34 -3.33 -1.00
CA ALA A 118 9.34 -4.35 -1.24
C ALA A 118 9.90 -4.36 -2.68
N GLY A 119 9.07 -4.00 -3.67
CA GLY A 119 9.50 -3.93 -5.07
C GLY A 119 10.44 -2.76 -5.38
N LEU A 120 10.43 -1.72 -4.54
CA LEU A 120 11.19 -0.49 -4.75
C LEU A 120 12.70 -0.73 -4.66
N ILE A 121 13.13 -1.69 -3.84
CA ILE A 121 14.54 -2.10 -3.74
C ILE A 121 15.08 -2.46 -5.12
N PHE A 122 14.34 -3.31 -5.84
CA PHE A 122 14.75 -3.81 -7.15
C PHE A 122 14.68 -2.71 -8.21
N LEU A 123 13.62 -1.90 -8.20
CA LEU A 123 13.47 -0.79 -9.14
C LEU A 123 14.55 0.29 -8.95
N SER A 124 14.82 0.69 -7.70
CA SER A 124 15.84 1.69 -7.37
C SER A 124 17.26 1.20 -7.71
N THR A 125 17.56 -0.06 -7.40
CA THR A 125 18.85 -0.67 -7.77
C THR A 125 19.02 -0.75 -9.28
N MET A 126 17.96 -1.12 -10.01
CA MET A 126 17.97 -1.18 -11.47
C MET A 126 18.17 0.22 -12.08
N ALA A 127 17.43 1.24 -11.63
CA ALA A 127 17.57 2.61 -12.08
C ALA A 127 18.99 3.15 -11.88
N THR A 128 19.53 2.94 -10.68
CA THR A 128 20.88 3.37 -10.30
C THR A 128 21.94 2.62 -11.12
N SER A 129 21.81 1.30 -11.28
CA SER A 129 22.74 0.47 -12.06
C SER A 129 22.78 0.86 -13.53
N ILE A 130 21.62 1.16 -14.14
CA ILE A 130 21.55 1.66 -15.52
C ILE A 130 22.29 2.98 -15.64
N CYS A 131 22.01 3.94 -14.75
CA CYS A 131 22.69 5.24 -14.77
C CYS A 131 24.21 5.12 -14.63
N ASN A 132 24.68 4.28 -13.71
CA ASN A 132 26.10 4.02 -13.51
C ASN A 132 26.74 3.33 -14.72
N SER A 133 26.02 2.40 -15.36
CA SER A 133 26.53 1.66 -16.52
C SER A 133 26.62 2.51 -17.78
N LEU A 134 25.73 3.49 -17.94
CA LEU A 134 25.76 4.44 -19.07
C LEU A 134 26.93 5.45 -18.96
N GLY A 135 27.51 5.62 -17.77
CA GLY A 135 28.61 6.55 -17.53
C GLY A 135 28.19 8.02 -17.60
N GLU A 136 29.14 8.95 -17.40
CA GLU A 136 28.85 10.39 -17.37
C GLU A 136 28.64 11.00 -18.77
N ASP A 137 29.19 10.38 -19.82
CA ASP A 137 29.20 10.90 -21.20
C ASP A 137 27.82 10.94 -21.87
N VAL A 138 26.86 10.18 -21.34
CA VAL A 138 25.49 10.12 -21.87
C VAL A 138 24.63 11.20 -21.22
N SER A 139 23.83 11.90 -22.03
CA SER A 139 22.90 12.94 -21.57
C SER A 139 21.91 12.41 -20.52
N THR A 140 21.50 13.28 -19.59
CA THR A 140 20.53 12.95 -18.54
C THR A 140 19.19 12.52 -19.12
N GLU A 141 18.74 13.15 -20.21
CA GLU A 141 17.53 12.77 -20.93
C GLU A 141 17.59 11.32 -21.44
N ALA A 142 18.70 10.92 -22.07
CA ALA A 142 18.88 9.56 -22.57
C ALA A 142 18.92 8.55 -21.41
N LYS A 143 19.59 8.88 -20.30
CA LYS A 143 19.60 8.06 -19.08
C LYS A 143 18.20 7.82 -18.53
N VAL A 144 17.37 8.88 -18.46
CA VAL A 144 15.99 8.80 -18.01
C VAL A 144 15.17 7.89 -18.93
N ALA A 145 15.23 8.13 -20.24
CA ALA A 145 14.48 7.36 -21.23
C ALA A 145 14.85 5.88 -21.19
N THR A 146 16.16 5.56 -21.21
CA THR A 146 16.66 4.19 -21.11
C THR A 146 16.19 3.54 -19.80
N THR A 147 16.30 4.24 -18.67
CA THR A 147 15.88 3.70 -17.37
C THR A 147 14.39 3.35 -17.34
N VAL A 148 13.53 4.27 -17.78
CA VAL A 148 12.07 4.07 -17.77
C VAL A 148 11.68 2.91 -18.69
N VAL A 149 12.26 2.83 -19.89
CA VAL A 149 11.96 1.75 -20.86
C VAL A 149 12.45 0.40 -20.33
N THR A 150 13.68 0.34 -19.80
CA THR A 150 14.25 -0.91 -19.27
C THR A 150 13.47 -1.41 -18.05
N ILE A 151 13.12 -0.53 -17.10
CA ILE A 151 12.26 -0.90 -15.96
C ILE A 151 10.89 -1.36 -16.45
N GLY A 152 10.30 -0.68 -17.45
CA GLY A 152 9.02 -1.08 -18.04
C GLY A 152 9.06 -2.49 -18.64
N ILE A 153 10.09 -2.80 -19.43
CA ILE A 153 10.28 -4.13 -20.01
C ILE A 153 10.52 -5.19 -18.93
N ALA A 154 11.37 -4.89 -17.94
CA ALA A 154 11.70 -5.82 -16.86
C ALA A 154 10.49 -6.13 -15.96
N THR A 155 9.65 -5.13 -15.66
CA THR A 155 8.44 -5.32 -14.86
C THR A 155 7.33 -6.01 -15.66
N ALA A 156 7.21 -5.74 -16.96
CA ALA A 156 6.30 -6.46 -17.84
C ALA A 156 6.68 -7.94 -17.97
N SER A 157 7.97 -8.24 -18.15
CA SER A 157 8.46 -9.62 -18.22
C SER A 157 8.25 -10.35 -16.90
N LEU A 158 8.51 -9.70 -15.76
CA LEU A 158 8.17 -10.24 -14.45
C LEU A 158 6.67 -10.54 -14.33
N GLY A 159 5.80 -9.65 -14.81
CA GLY A 159 4.36 -9.86 -14.86
C GLY A 159 3.97 -11.12 -15.65
N VAL A 160 4.57 -11.33 -16.83
CA VAL A 160 4.37 -12.55 -17.64
C VAL A 160 4.83 -13.79 -16.87
N CYS A 161 6.01 -13.75 -16.24
CA CYS A 161 6.50 -14.85 -15.42
C CYS A 161 5.56 -15.17 -14.25
N LEU A 162 5.03 -14.15 -13.56
CA LEU A 162 4.06 -14.32 -12.48
C LEU A 162 2.76 -14.98 -12.97
N VAL A 163 2.26 -14.59 -14.15
CA VAL A 163 1.08 -15.22 -14.77
C VAL A 163 1.34 -16.70 -15.07
N VAL A 164 2.50 -17.03 -15.65
CA VAL A 164 2.90 -18.41 -15.94
C VAL A 164 3.00 -19.23 -14.65
N MET A 165 3.68 -18.71 -13.62
CA MET A 165 3.79 -19.39 -12.31
C MET A 165 2.42 -19.60 -11.65
N GLY A 166 1.53 -18.61 -11.74
CA GLY A 166 0.16 -18.73 -11.25
C GLY A 166 -0.63 -19.84 -11.97
N ARG A 167 -0.50 -19.94 -13.30
CA ARG A 167 -1.15 -20.98 -14.11
C ARG A 167 -0.63 -22.37 -13.81
N LEU A 168 0.66 -22.50 -13.56
CA LEU A 168 1.29 -23.78 -13.21
C LEU A 168 1.12 -24.14 -11.72
N LYS A 169 0.44 -23.31 -10.92
CA LYS A 169 0.26 -23.47 -9.47
C LYS A 169 1.58 -23.53 -8.68
N LEU A 170 2.65 -22.96 -9.24
CA LEU A 170 3.96 -22.88 -8.60
C LEU A 170 3.98 -21.94 -7.37
N ALA A 171 2.94 -21.12 -7.20
CA ALA A 171 2.78 -20.29 -6.00
C ALA A 171 2.77 -21.12 -4.70
N ALA A 172 2.40 -22.41 -4.77
CA ALA A 172 2.50 -23.32 -3.63
C ALA A 172 3.94 -23.43 -3.11
N PHE A 173 4.96 -23.30 -3.98
CA PHE A 173 6.36 -23.38 -3.54
C PHE A 173 6.79 -22.23 -2.63
N ALA A 174 6.18 -21.05 -2.79
CA ALA A 174 6.45 -19.92 -1.90
C ALA A 174 6.04 -20.22 -0.44
N SER A 175 5.05 -21.11 -0.23
CA SER A 175 4.61 -21.52 1.10
C SER A 175 5.57 -22.47 1.81
N TYR A 176 6.56 -23.05 1.12
CA TYR A 176 7.60 -23.89 1.73
C TYR A 176 8.76 -23.08 2.30
N LEU A 177 8.79 -21.74 2.12
CA LEU A 177 9.85 -20.92 2.66
C LEU A 177 9.84 -20.96 4.19
N PRO A 178 10.96 -21.38 4.83
CA PRO A 178 11.04 -21.39 6.28
C PRO A 178 10.81 -20.00 6.87
N MET A 179 10.15 -19.94 8.03
CA MET A 179 9.92 -18.69 8.75
C MET A 179 11.18 -17.83 8.96
N PRO A 180 12.38 -18.39 9.24
CA PRO A 180 13.61 -17.60 9.32
C PRO A 180 13.98 -16.85 8.03
N VAL A 181 13.69 -17.44 6.85
CA VAL A 181 13.99 -16.81 5.55
C VAL A 181 13.07 -15.60 5.34
N ILE A 182 11.78 -15.77 5.63
CA ILE A 182 10.80 -14.68 5.56
C ILE A 182 11.15 -13.57 6.55
N GLY A 183 11.58 -13.95 7.76
CA GLY A 183 12.04 -13.00 8.79
C GLY A 183 13.25 -12.16 8.34
N GLY A 184 14.28 -12.80 7.78
CA GLY A 184 15.46 -12.10 7.26
C GLY A 184 15.12 -11.15 6.11
N TYR A 185 14.26 -11.57 5.18
CA TYR A 185 13.79 -10.73 4.09
C TYR A 185 13.02 -9.49 4.59
N LEU A 186 12.09 -9.67 5.54
CA LEU A 186 11.33 -8.56 6.13
C LEU A 186 12.23 -7.61 6.93
N ALA A 187 13.24 -8.14 7.65
CA ALA A 187 14.22 -7.32 8.35
C ALA A 187 15.02 -6.44 7.37
N PHE A 188 15.41 -6.98 6.22
CA PHE A 188 16.10 -6.22 5.18
C PHE A 188 15.21 -5.14 4.55
N ILE A 189 13.93 -5.43 4.28
CA ILE A 189 12.97 -4.40 3.82
C ILE A 189 12.88 -3.26 4.83
N GLY A 190 12.80 -3.58 6.13
CA GLY A 190 12.80 -2.58 7.20
C GLY A 190 14.05 -1.69 7.17
N LEU A 191 15.24 -2.28 7.01
CA LEU A 191 16.50 -1.54 6.90
C LEU A 191 16.55 -0.67 5.63
N PHE A 192 16.08 -1.19 4.50
CA PHE A 192 15.98 -0.43 3.26
C PHE A 192 15.04 0.77 3.40
N CYS A 193 13.86 0.57 3.99
CA CYS A 193 12.91 1.65 4.26
C CYS A 193 13.51 2.71 5.21
N LEU A 194 14.36 2.30 6.17
CA LEU A 194 15.08 3.23 7.03
C LEU A 194 16.07 4.09 6.22
N TYR A 195 16.90 3.47 5.37
CA TYR A 195 17.85 4.19 4.52
C TYR A 195 17.15 5.12 3.53
N ALA A 196 16.10 4.64 2.87
CA ALA A 196 15.25 5.44 2.00
C ALA A 196 14.60 6.61 2.75
N GLY A 197 14.08 6.39 3.95
CA GLY A 197 13.49 7.44 4.79
C GLY A 197 14.49 8.52 5.19
N LEU A 198 15.71 8.12 5.57
CA LEU A 198 16.80 9.07 5.87
C LEU A 198 17.19 9.86 4.62
N ALA A 199 17.34 9.19 3.47
CA ALA A 199 17.64 9.84 2.21
C ALA A 199 16.58 10.88 1.81
N LEU A 200 15.30 10.58 2.03
CA LEU A 200 14.20 11.54 1.80
C LEU A 200 14.24 12.73 2.75
N CYS A 201 14.64 12.55 4.00
CA CYS A 201 14.73 13.65 4.98
C CYS A 201 15.91 14.58 4.70
N THR A 202 17.06 14.03 4.30
CA THR A 202 18.31 14.80 4.18
C THR A 202 18.66 15.17 2.74
N GLY A 203 17.96 14.62 1.75
CA GLY A 203 18.26 14.83 0.32
C GLY A 203 19.58 14.18 -0.13
N HIS A 204 20.18 13.32 0.69
CA HIS A 204 21.43 12.63 0.39
C HIS A 204 21.18 11.16 0.05
N VAL A 205 21.99 10.59 -0.83
CA VAL A 205 21.90 9.17 -1.19
C VAL A 205 22.49 8.32 -0.05
N VAL A 206 21.63 7.56 0.65
CA VAL A 206 22.00 6.66 1.76
C VAL A 206 21.80 5.22 1.32
N ASN A 207 22.89 4.53 0.98
CA ASN A 207 22.84 3.13 0.51
C ASN A 207 23.52 2.14 1.47
N ASP A 208 24.43 2.61 2.32
CA ASP A 208 25.29 1.80 3.16
C ASP A 208 25.31 2.32 4.61
N PHE A 209 25.70 1.43 5.54
CA PHE A 209 25.84 1.78 6.95
C PHE A 209 26.80 2.96 7.18
N THR A 210 27.91 3.00 6.44
CA THR A 210 28.88 4.11 6.50
C THR A 210 28.25 5.43 6.05
N SER A 211 27.44 5.40 5.00
CA SER A 211 26.73 6.58 4.50
C SER A 211 25.67 7.05 5.49
N MET A 212 24.95 6.12 6.12
CA MET A 212 24.02 6.42 7.21
C MET A 212 24.73 7.11 8.38
N LEU A 213 25.89 6.59 8.81
CA LEU A 213 26.66 7.18 9.91
C LEU A 213 27.12 8.61 9.57
N LYS A 214 27.60 8.85 8.35
CA LYS A 214 28.01 10.18 7.88
C LYS A 214 26.85 11.18 7.90
N VAL A 215 25.65 10.73 7.54
CA VAL A 215 24.46 11.58 7.59
C VAL A 215 24.10 11.89 9.05
N LEU A 216 24.20 10.92 9.96
CA LEU A 216 23.85 11.09 11.38
C LEU A 216 24.90 11.88 12.18
N ASP A 217 26.17 11.89 11.75
CA ASP A 217 27.25 12.63 12.41
C ASP A 217 27.08 14.16 12.29
N ASN A 218 26.42 14.60 11.22
CA ASN A 218 26.17 16.01 10.98
C ASN A 218 24.90 16.48 11.72
N ALA A 219 25.07 17.32 12.75
CA ALA A 219 23.95 17.85 13.55
C ALA A 219 22.83 18.51 12.70
N HIS A 220 23.18 19.15 11.59
CA HIS A 220 22.22 19.74 10.66
C HIS A 220 21.32 18.69 9.98
N ASN A 221 21.90 17.56 9.56
CA ASN A 221 21.17 16.46 8.93
C ASN A 221 20.26 15.75 9.93
N VAL A 222 20.72 15.59 11.19
CA VAL A 222 19.88 15.06 12.28
C VAL A 222 18.68 15.97 12.52
N LEU A 223 18.87 17.29 12.47
CA LEU A 223 17.77 18.25 12.61
C LEU A 223 16.76 18.13 11.46
N LEU A 224 17.22 17.89 10.22
CA LEU A 224 16.36 17.62 9.07
C LEU A 224 15.57 16.30 9.19
N CYS A 225 16.12 15.29 9.87
CA CYS A 225 15.42 14.03 10.14
C CYS A 225 14.34 14.14 11.23
N LEU A 226 14.46 15.12 12.14
CA LEU A 226 13.54 15.29 13.26
C LEU A 226 12.05 15.33 12.85
N PRO A 227 11.60 16.16 11.89
CA PRO A 227 10.20 16.18 11.47
C PRO A 227 9.75 14.83 10.87
N GLY A 228 10.63 14.12 10.17
CA GLY A 228 10.35 12.78 9.63
C GLY A 228 10.14 11.75 10.74
N VAL A 229 11.03 11.72 11.74
CA VAL A 229 10.94 10.81 12.89
C VAL A 229 9.72 11.13 13.76
N VAL A 230 9.48 12.40 14.07
CA VAL A 230 8.31 12.84 14.85
C VAL A 230 7.02 12.52 14.11
N GLY A 231 6.96 12.79 12.81
CA GLY A 231 5.82 12.43 11.95
C GLY A 231 5.57 10.92 11.92
N GLY A 232 6.62 10.13 11.70
CA GLY A 232 6.54 8.67 11.70
C GLY A 232 6.08 8.11 13.05
N ALA A 233 6.64 8.61 14.16
CA ALA A 233 6.23 8.22 15.51
C ALA A 233 4.77 8.58 15.79
N LEU A 234 4.34 9.79 15.40
CA LEU A 234 2.95 10.22 15.54
C LEU A 234 2.00 9.33 14.73
N LEU A 235 2.33 9.04 13.47
CA LEU A 235 1.55 8.13 12.63
C LEU A 235 1.48 6.71 13.21
N LEU A 236 2.58 6.22 13.79
CA LEU A 236 2.63 4.92 14.46
C LEU A 236 1.73 4.90 15.71
N LEU A 237 1.84 5.91 16.58
CA LEU A 237 1.02 6.03 17.77
C LEU A 237 -0.47 6.13 17.43
N VAL A 238 -0.81 6.95 16.42
CA VAL A 238 -2.20 7.07 15.94
C VAL A 238 -2.70 5.72 15.41
N SER A 239 -1.88 5.01 14.64
CA SER A 239 -2.21 3.68 14.10
C SER A 239 -2.44 2.63 15.20
N GLN A 240 -1.67 2.69 16.30
CA GLN A 240 -1.77 1.76 17.41
C GLN A 240 -2.93 2.08 18.36
N GLN A 241 -3.18 3.37 18.62
CA GLN A 241 -4.14 3.81 19.62
C GLN A 241 -5.57 3.89 19.06
N PHE A 242 -5.73 4.20 17.77
CA PHE A 242 -7.06 4.34 17.15
C PHE A 242 -7.37 3.18 16.22
N ARG A 243 -8.48 2.48 16.51
CA ARG A 243 -9.03 1.43 15.63
C ARG A 243 -9.81 1.96 14.43
N SER A 244 -10.05 3.28 14.36
CA SER A 244 -10.83 3.85 13.26
C SER A 244 -9.95 3.98 12.00
N PRO A 245 -10.41 3.49 10.84
CA PRO A 245 -9.65 3.56 9.58
C PRO A 245 -9.39 5.01 9.12
N PHE A 246 -10.18 5.97 9.62
CA PHE A 246 -10.05 7.39 9.34
C PHE A 246 -8.90 8.06 10.08
N ALA A 247 -8.52 7.59 11.27
CA ALA A 247 -7.54 8.27 12.11
C ALA A 247 -6.19 8.46 11.39
N LEU A 248 -5.72 7.41 10.72
CA LEU A 248 -4.45 7.45 9.99
C LEU A 248 -4.51 8.36 8.76
N SER A 249 -5.59 8.33 7.98
CA SER A 249 -5.74 9.23 6.83
C SER A 249 -5.90 10.69 7.24
N THR A 250 -6.61 10.97 8.34
CA THR A 250 -6.70 12.32 8.90
C THR A 250 -5.34 12.82 9.37
N ALA A 251 -4.55 12.00 10.07
CA ALA A 251 -3.21 12.38 10.52
C ALA A 251 -2.29 12.73 9.35
N ILE A 252 -2.33 11.96 8.26
CA ILE A 252 -1.56 12.21 7.03
C ILE A 252 -1.91 13.56 6.39
N VAL A 253 -3.18 13.98 6.44
CA VAL A 253 -3.62 15.27 5.89
C VAL A 253 -3.27 16.44 6.82
N VAL A 254 -3.47 16.25 8.13
CA VAL A 254 -3.24 17.30 9.13
C VAL A 254 -1.75 17.66 9.25
N MET A 255 -0.86 16.67 9.12
CA MET A 255 0.58 16.90 9.30
C MET A 255 1.17 17.95 8.34
N PRO A 256 1.00 17.85 6.99
CA PRO A 256 1.47 18.89 6.08
C PRO A 256 0.69 20.20 6.23
N LEU A 257 -0.61 20.18 6.55
CA LEU A 257 -1.38 21.41 6.80
C LEU A 257 -0.82 22.19 7.98
N PHE A 258 -0.49 21.50 9.08
CA PHE A 258 0.15 22.12 10.23
C PHE A 258 1.52 22.69 9.87
N PHE A 259 2.32 21.97 9.08
CA PHE A 259 3.61 22.46 8.59
C PHE A 259 3.51 23.73 7.74
N PHE A 260 2.50 23.85 6.87
CA PHE A 260 2.31 25.06 6.04
C PHE A 260 1.69 26.25 6.79
N LEU A 261 1.07 26.02 7.95
CA LEU A 261 0.46 27.07 8.77
C LEU A 261 1.44 27.72 9.76
N VAL A 262 2.52 27.03 10.12
CA VAL A 262 3.59 27.51 11.01
C VAL A 262 4.69 28.15 10.19
#